data_AF-A0A7S0LR10-F1
#
_entry.id   AF-A0A7S0LR10-F1
#
_cell.length_a   1.000
_cell.length_b   1.000
_cell.length_c   1.000
_cell.angle_alpha   90.00
_cell.angle_beta   90.00
_cell.angle_gamma   90.00
#
_symmetry.space_group_name_H-M   'P 1'
#
loop_
_entity.id
_entity.type
_entity.pdbx_description
1 polymer ?
#
loop_
_entity_poly.entity_id
_entity_poly.type
_entity_poly.pdbx_seq_one_letter_code
_entity_poly.pdbx_strand_id
1 'polypeptide(L)'
;LSANLDAWRRAAEACGAGGAVGRAPRVRFVQGDLAQVLAQAAGRQSAAGADASEVLPPLDSASYVLCVHGCMDANQAAVQGAQAARSGWFVLPCCIAKGAHLAESSLHLEDEMRHHVLCGAMAVEYRARRLDSIDPRISPRCIVISAPPCGGERWAEGDRGPDEDKG
;
A
#
# COMPACT_ATOMS: atom_id res chain seq x y z
N LEU A 1 2.95 -18.84 0.25
CA LEU A 1 2.19 -17.69 -0.30
C LEU A 1 0.96 -18.12 -1.10
N SER A 2 1.04 -19.12 -2.00
CA SER A 2 -0.12 -19.62 -2.77
C SER A 2 -1.28 -20.13 -1.90
N ALA A 3 -1.01 -20.93 -0.87
CA ALA A 3 -2.04 -21.47 0.03
C ALA A 3 -2.84 -20.38 0.79
N ASN A 4 -2.23 -19.22 1.04
CA ASN A 4 -2.91 -18.09 1.68
C ASN A 4 -3.82 -17.36 0.68
N LEU A 5 -3.38 -17.15 -0.56
CA LEU A 5 -4.18 -16.47 -1.58
C LEU A 5 -5.50 -17.22 -1.87
N ASP A 6 -5.48 -18.56 -1.88
CA ASP A 6 -6.71 -19.36 -2.03
C ASP A 6 -7.66 -19.23 -0.84
N ALA A 7 -7.13 -19.11 0.38
CA ALA A 7 -7.95 -18.86 1.57
C ALA A 7 -8.60 -17.47 1.52
N TRP A 8 -7.86 -16.45 1.09
CA TRP A 8 -8.38 -15.10 0.89
C TRP A 8 -9.41 -15.02 -0.23
N ARG A 9 -9.21 -15.71 -1.36
CA ARG A 9 -10.19 -15.83 -2.45
C ARG A 9 -11.50 -16.44 -1.95
N ARG A 10 -11.42 -17.58 -1.26
CA ARG A 10 -12.59 -18.24 -0.67
C ARG A 10 -13.32 -17.36 0.34
N ALA A 11 -12.59 -16.60 1.16
CA ALA A 11 -13.19 -15.67 2.12
C ALA A 11 -13.92 -14.51 1.42
N ALA A 12 -13.33 -13.94 0.36
CA ALA A 12 -13.97 -12.88 -0.43
C ALA A 12 -15.24 -13.36 -1.13
N GLU A 13 -15.23 -14.59 -1.67
CA GLU A 13 -16.40 -15.22 -2.29
C GLU A 13 -17.51 -15.48 -1.26
N ALA A 14 -17.16 -15.96 -0.06
CA ALA A 14 -18.11 -16.24 1.02
C ALA A 14 -18.81 -14.96 1.53
N CYS A 15 -18.10 -13.83 1.58
CA CYS A 15 -18.67 -12.54 2.00
C CYS A 15 -19.70 -11.97 1.01
N GLY A 16 -19.77 -12.47 -0.23
CA GLY A 16 -20.72 -12.03 -1.25
C GLY A 16 -22.12 -12.68 -1.20
N ALA A 17 -22.35 -13.65 -0.30
CA ALA A 17 -23.50 -14.57 -0.41
C ALA A 17 -24.64 -14.34 0.60
N GLY A 18 -24.65 -13.29 1.41
CA GLY A 18 -25.63 -13.12 2.49
C GLY A 18 -26.23 -11.73 2.62
N GLY A 19 -27.32 -11.45 1.90
CA GLY A 19 -28.29 -10.41 2.26
C GLY A 19 -27.93 -8.96 1.90
N ALA A 20 -28.50 -8.48 0.79
CA ALA A 20 -28.78 -7.07 0.50
C ALA A 20 -27.72 -5.99 0.86
N VAL A 21 -26.49 -6.12 0.36
CA VAL A 21 -25.55 -4.99 0.16
C VAL A 21 -24.77 -5.27 -1.13
N GLY A 22 -24.52 -4.24 -1.93
CA GLY A 22 -24.07 -4.30 -3.33
C GLY A 22 -22.97 -5.33 -3.63
N ARG A 23 -23.04 -5.86 -4.87
CA ARG A 23 -22.06 -6.73 -5.55
C ARG A 23 -20.66 -6.55 -4.93
N ALA A 24 -20.17 -7.57 -4.21
CA ALA A 24 -18.85 -7.54 -3.59
C ALA A 24 -17.84 -6.92 -4.59
N PRO A 25 -17.05 -5.92 -4.18
CA PRO A 25 -16.17 -5.21 -5.09
C PRO A 25 -15.33 -6.22 -5.85
N ARG A 26 -15.04 -5.93 -7.13
CA ARG A 26 -14.25 -6.77 -8.03
C ARG A 26 -12.81 -6.89 -7.51
N VAL A 27 -12.59 -7.61 -6.42
CA VAL A 27 -11.28 -7.83 -5.82
C VAL A 27 -10.58 -8.90 -6.65
N ARG A 28 -9.54 -8.50 -7.38
CA ARG A 28 -8.70 -9.41 -8.16
C ARG A 28 -7.38 -9.58 -7.43
N PHE A 29 -7.04 -10.81 -7.08
CA PHE A 29 -5.74 -11.13 -6.51
C PHE A 29 -4.78 -11.44 -7.64
N VAL A 30 -3.74 -10.62 -7.75
CA VAL A 30 -2.68 -10.75 -8.75
C VAL A 30 -1.41 -11.17 -8.03
N GLN A 31 -0.82 -12.27 -8.47
CA GLN A 31 0.48 -12.73 -8.00
C GLN A 31 1.50 -12.50 -9.12
N GLY A 32 2.63 -11.88 -8.79
CA GLY A 32 3.69 -11.60 -9.77
C GLY A 32 4.73 -10.66 -9.19
N ASP A 33 5.70 -10.29 -10.03
CA ASP A 33 6.60 -9.18 -9.72
C ASP A 33 5.79 -7.88 -9.64
N LEU A 34 5.90 -7.14 -8.53
CA LEU A 34 5.08 -5.95 -8.28
C LEU A 34 5.32 -4.87 -9.33
N ALA A 35 6.57 -4.67 -9.78
CA ALA A 35 6.89 -3.67 -10.78
C ALA A 35 6.26 -4.04 -12.14
N GLN A 36 6.28 -5.31 -12.52
CA GLN A 36 5.58 -5.80 -13.72
C GLN A 36 4.06 -5.65 -13.62
N VAL A 37 3.47 -6.03 -12.48
CA VAL A 37 2.02 -5.89 -12.23
C VAL A 37 1.58 -4.43 -12.35
N LEU A 38 2.33 -3.51 -11.75
CA LEU A 38 2.05 -2.07 -11.84
C LEU A 38 2.27 -1.54 -13.26
N ALA A 39 3.28 -2.03 -13.99
CA ALA A 39 3.52 -1.63 -15.39
C ALA A 39 2.40 -2.09 -16.33
N GLN A 40 1.90 -3.32 -16.14
CA GLN A 40 0.75 -3.86 -16.88
C GLN A 40 -0.52 -3.08 -16.56
N ALA A 41 -0.80 -2.83 -15.28
CA ALA A 41 -1.96 -2.05 -14.84
C ALA A 41 -1.85 -0.57 -15.24
N ALA A 42 -0.66 -0.02 -15.44
CA ALA A 42 -0.49 1.33 -15.99
C ALA A 42 -0.62 1.40 -17.53
N GLY A 43 -0.90 0.28 -18.20
CA GLY A 43 -0.98 0.21 -19.67
C GLY A 43 0.37 0.36 -20.39
N ARG A 44 1.50 0.16 -19.69
CA ARG A 44 2.86 0.40 -20.22
C ARG A 44 3.53 -0.82 -20.85
N GLN A 45 2.91 -2.00 -20.79
CA GLN A 45 3.39 -3.19 -21.49
C GLN A 45 2.33 -3.68 -22.48
N SER A 46 2.67 -3.64 -23.77
CA SER A 46 1.98 -4.43 -24.78
C SER A 46 2.34 -5.90 -24.57
N ALA A 47 1.34 -6.78 -24.63
CA ALA A 47 1.46 -8.22 -24.42
C ALA A 47 2.35 -8.85 -25.49
N ALA A 48 3.67 -8.79 -25.32
CA ALA A 48 4.62 -9.55 -26.12
C ALA A 48 5.23 -10.64 -25.23
N GLY A 49 4.54 -11.79 -25.15
CA GLY A 49 5.11 -13.04 -24.60
C GLY A 49 4.49 -13.57 -23.30
N ALA A 50 3.48 -12.92 -22.72
CA ALA A 50 2.73 -13.51 -21.62
C ALA A 50 1.68 -14.48 -22.16
N ASP A 51 1.70 -15.72 -21.66
CA ASP A 51 0.58 -16.65 -21.71
C ASP A 51 -0.72 -15.88 -21.37
N ALA A 52 -1.83 -16.18 -22.05
CA ALA A 52 -3.08 -15.42 -22.06
C ALA A 52 -3.84 -15.42 -20.71
N SER A 53 -3.14 -15.66 -19.61
CA SER A 53 -3.65 -15.67 -18.25
C SER A 53 -3.73 -14.24 -17.70
N GLU A 54 -4.93 -13.66 -17.85
CA GLU A 54 -5.43 -12.42 -17.25
C GLU A 54 -4.65 -11.12 -17.52
N VAL A 55 -5.08 -10.40 -18.57
CA VAL A 55 -4.83 -8.96 -18.67
C VAL A 55 -5.48 -8.26 -17.46
N LEU A 56 -4.67 -7.54 -16.69
CA LEU A 56 -5.15 -6.73 -15.58
C LEU A 56 -5.89 -5.50 -16.10
N PRO A 57 -7.01 -5.10 -15.49
CA PRO A 57 -7.61 -3.82 -15.79
C PRO A 57 -6.63 -2.71 -15.45
N PRO A 58 -6.72 -1.56 -16.13
CA PRO A 58 -5.87 -0.43 -15.81
C PRO A 58 -6.12 0.04 -14.37
N LEU A 59 -5.04 0.45 -13.69
CA LEU A 59 -5.10 1.05 -12.37
C LEU A 59 -5.64 2.49 -12.52
N ASP A 60 -6.72 2.81 -11.79
CA ASP A 60 -7.42 4.10 -11.90
C ASP A 60 -7.82 4.67 -10.53
N SER A 61 -8.51 5.82 -10.52
CA SER A 61 -8.94 6.46 -9.27
C SER A 61 -10.03 5.70 -8.50
N ALA A 62 -10.63 4.66 -9.09
CA ALA A 62 -11.55 3.76 -8.38
C ALA A 62 -10.83 2.55 -7.77
N SER A 63 -9.54 2.37 -8.08
CA SER A 63 -8.74 1.24 -7.65
C SER A 63 -8.04 1.50 -6.31
N TYR A 64 -7.66 0.40 -5.65
CA TYR A 64 -6.82 0.41 -4.45
C TYR A 64 -5.64 -0.54 -4.61
N VAL A 65 -4.46 -0.10 -4.17
CA VAL A 65 -3.25 -0.93 -4.11
C VAL A 65 -2.99 -1.34 -2.65
N LEU A 66 -2.87 -2.65 -2.43
CA LEU A 66 -2.62 -3.23 -1.11
C LEU A 66 -1.26 -3.94 -1.10
N CYS A 67 -0.34 -3.49 -0.25
CA CYS A 67 0.95 -4.15 -0.02
C CYS A 67 1.03 -4.68 1.43
N VAL A 68 0.98 -6.00 1.61
CA VAL A 68 1.04 -6.62 2.94
C VAL A 68 2.38 -7.29 3.12
N HIS A 69 3.06 -7.01 4.24
CA HIS A 69 4.43 -7.44 4.48
C HIS A 69 5.41 -7.00 3.39
N GLY A 70 5.25 -5.78 2.87
CA GLY A 70 6.20 -5.22 1.90
C GLY A 70 7.54 -4.89 2.56
N CYS A 71 8.63 -5.24 1.88
CA CYS A 71 9.93 -4.59 2.12
C CYS A 71 9.89 -3.14 1.65
N MET A 72 10.92 -2.36 1.95
CA MET A 72 11.05 -0.96 1.53
C MET A 72 10.67 -0.77 0.05
N ASP A 73 11.35 -1.47 -0.86
CA ASP A 73 11.20 -1.28 -2.30
C ASP A 73 9.78 -1.67 -2.76
N ALA A 74 9.21 -2.73 -2.17
CA ALA A 74 7.85 -3.16 -2.48
C ALA A 74 6.81 -2.14 -2.00
N ASN A 75 6.98 -1.60 -0.80
CA ASN A 75 6.11 -0.57 -0.27
C ASN A 75 6.20 0.71 -1.13
N GLN A 76 7.42 1.15 -1.45
CA GLN A 76 7.66 2.30 -2.30
C GLN A 76 7.01 2.12 -3.68
N ALA A 77 7.24 1.00 -4.34
CA ALA A 77 6.65 0.71 -5.65
C ALA A 77 5.12 0.72 -5.60
N ALA A 78 4.52 0.10 -4.58
CA ALA A 78 3.07 0.07 -4.39
C ALA A 78 2.49 1.48 -4.23
N VAL A 79 3.09 2.30 -3.37
CA VAL A 79 2.62 3.67 -3.10
C VAL A 79 2.80 4.55 -4.32
N GLN A 80 3.98 4.55 -4.95
CA GLN A 80 4.26 5.36 -6.13
C GLN A 80 3.39 4.95 -7.33
N GLY A 81 3.15 3.64 -7.51
CA GLY A 81 2.24 3.12 -8.52
C GLY A 81 0.81 3.60 -8.32
N ALA A 82 0.30 3.53 -7.09
CA ALA A 82 -1.02 4.04 -6.74
C ALA A 82 -1.13 5.55 -6.95
N GLN A 83 -0.15 6.33 -6.50
CA GLN A 83 -0.12 7.78 -6.67
C GLN A 83 -0.09 8.17 -8.16
N ALA A 84 0.70 7.49 -8.98
CA ALA A 84 0.76 7.72 -10.42
C ALA A 84 -0.60 7.47 -11.11
N ALA A 85 -1.36 6.49 -10.62
CA ALA A 85 -2.70 6.15 -11.10
C ALA A 85 -3.85 6.92 -10.40
N ARG A 86 -3.52 7.78 -9.42
CA ARG A 86 -4.49 8.47 -8.53
C ARG A 86 -5.39 7.51 -7.74
N SER A 87 -4.94 6.28 -7.54
CA SER A 87 -5.60 5.24 -6.78
C SER A 87 -5.37 5.39 -5.29
N GLY A 88 -6.23 4.75 -4.49
CA GLY A 88 -5.99 4.60 -3.06
C GLY A 88 -4.88 3.59 -2.81
N TRP A 89 -4.25 3.67 -1.65
CA TRP A 89 -3.25 2.69 -1.26
C TRP A 89 -3.26 2.39 0.23
N PHE A 90 -2.79 1.19 0.54
CA PHE A 90 -2.63 0.66 1.87
C PHE A 90 -1.37 -0.18 1.90
N VAL A 91 -0.49 0.06 2.87
CA VAL A 91 0.69 -0.74 3.09
C VAL A 91 0.79 -1.16 4.56
N LEU A 92 1.22 -2.40 4.77
CA LEU A 92 1.61 -2.96 6.07
C LEU A 92 3.10 -3.31 5.99
N PRO A 93 4.01 -2.35 6.26
CA PRO A 93 5.44 -2.57 6.10
C PRO A 93 5.95 -3.64 7.07
N CYS A 94 6.78 -4.58 6.60
CA CYS A 94 7.43 -5.56 7.49
C CYS A 94 8.89 -5.20 7.80
N CYS A 95 9.58 -4.62 6.81
CA CYS A 95 11.01 -4.34 6.84
C CYS A 95 11.26 -2.94 6.28
N ILE A 96 11.55 -1.99 7.16
CA ILE A 96 11.95 -0.63 6.79
C ILE A 96 13.42 -0.47 7.20
N ALA A 97 14.30 -0.20 6.22
CA ALA A 97 15.73 -0.09 6.48
C ALA A 97 16.04 1.16 7.31
N LYS A 98 16.90 1.02 8.33
CA LYS A 98 17.23 2.08 9.30
C LYS A 98 17.72 3.38 8.64
N GLY A 99 18.45 3.28 7.52
CA GLY A 99 19.01 4.43 6.80
C GLY A 99 18.11 5.04 5.72
N ALA A 100 16.89 4.54 5.51
CA ALA A 100 16.03 5.01 4.43
C ALA A 100 15.31 6.33 4.77
N HIS A 101 14.91 6.52 6.04
CA HIS A 101 14.12 7.68 6.45
C HIS A 101 14.69 8.45 7.64
N LEU A 102 15.73 7.93 8.30
CA LEU A 102 16.43 8.60 9.38
C LEU A 102 17.94 8.53 9.10
N ALA A 103 18.56 9.68 8.85
CA ALA A 103 20.02 9.80 8.87
C ALA A 103 20.51 9.43 10.28
N GLU A 104 21.51 8.53 10.35
CA GLU A 104 22.09 7.92 11.56
C GLU A 104 21.51 8.42 12.90
N SER A 105 20.39 7.82 13.31
CA SER A 105 19.82 8.13 14.61
C SER A 105 20.75 7.64 15.71
N SER A 106 21.28 8.58 16.50
CA SER A 106 21.98 8.36 17.78
C SER A 106 21.06 7.74 18.84
N LEU A 107 19.77 7.60 18.54
CA LEU A 107 18.78 6.96 19.39
C LEU A 107 18.87 5.44 19.29
N HIS A 108 19.28 4.81 20.39
CA HIS A 108 19.17 3.37 20.60
C HIS A 108 17.72 3.02 20.96
N LEU A 109 16.91 2.81 19.93
CA LEU A 109 15.53 2.34 20.08
C LEU A 109 15.46 0.82 20.00
N GLU A 110 14.58 0.24 20.81
CA GLU A 110 14.16 -1.16 20.64
C GLU A 110 13.57 -1.38 19.25
N ASP A 111 13.63 -2.62 18.76
CA ASP A 111 13.28 -2.92 17.37
C ASP A 111 11.83 -2.53 17.01
N GLU A 112 10.89 -2.76 17.92
CA GLU A 112 9.48 -2.39 17.75
C GLU A 112 9.30 -0.87 17.66
N MET A 113 9.86 -0.12 18.62
CA MET A 113 9.81 1.34 18.62
C MET A 113 10.47 1.92 17.35
N ARG A 114 11.63 1.37 16.97
CA ARG A 114 12.32 1.76 15.73
C ARG A 114 11.44 1.55 14.52
N HIS A 115 10.75 0.42 14.44
CA HIS A 115 9.81 0.14 13.36
C HIS A 115 8.67 1.16 13.33
N HIS A 116 8.05 1.50 14.47
CA HIS A 116 6.99 2.50 14.54
C HIS A 116 7.46 3.88 14.08
N VAL A 117 8.65 4.32 14.52
CA VAL A 117 9.22 5.61 14.08
C VAL A 117 9.47 5.61 12.58
N LEU A 118 10.02 4.52 12.03
CA LEU A 118 10.26 4.39 10.60
C LEU A 118 8.95 4.35 9.78
N CYS A 119 7.89 3.71 10.28
CA CYS A 119 6.56 3.78 9.68
C CYS A 119 6.01 5.22 9.70
N GLY A 120 6.23 5.97 10.79
CA GLY A 120 5.88 7.39 10.86
C GLY A 120 6.63 8.22 9.82
N ALA A 121 7.95 8.00 9.68
CA ALA A 121 8.76 8.70 8.70
C ALA A 121 8.31 8.39 7.25
N MET A 122 8.03 7.11 6.97
CA MET A 122 7.45 6.69 5.69
C MET A 122 6.07 7.34 5.45
N ALA A 123 5.21 7.42 6.46
CA ALA A 123 3.91 8.07 6.36
C ALA A 123 4.04 9.56 5.99
N VAL A 124 5.03 10.26 6.57
CA VAL A 124 5.32 11.65 6.21
C VAL A 124 5.85 11.76 4.78
N GLU A 125 6.84 10.93 4.41
CA GLU A 125 7.44 10.93 3.06
C GLU A 125 6.40 10.76 1.96
N TYR A 126 5.47 9.82 2.15
CA TYR A 126 4.42 9.53 1.17
C TYR A 126 3.11 10.28 1.39
N ARG A 127 3.08 11.25 2.32
CA ARG A 127 1.91 12.06 2.67
C ARG A 127 0.67 11.18 2.95
N ALA A 128 0.86 10.12 3.73
CA ALA A 128 -0.23 9.25 4.14
C ALA A 128 -1.31 10.06 4.87
N ARG A 129 -2.58 9.76 4.59
CA ARG A 129 -3.72 10.40 5.27
C ARG A 129 -4.05 9.71 6.59
N ARG A 130 -3.68 8.44 6.72
CA ARG A 130 -3.97 7.64 7.92
C ARG A 130 -2.80 6.73 8.24
N LEU A 131 -2.47 6.72 9.53
CA LEU A 131 -1.66 5.71 10.18
C LEU A 131 -2.55 5.03 11.21
N ASP A 132 -2.59 3.69 11.18
CA ASP A 132 -3.45 2.87 12.03
C ASP A 132 -2.67 1.64 12.51
N SER A 133 -3.25 0.83 13.38
CA SER A 133 -2.67 -0.43 13.83
C SER A 133 -3.67 -1.56 13.77
N ILE A 134 -3.24 -2.73 13.28
CA ILE A 134 -4.01 -3.97 13.40
C ILE A 134 -3.64 -4.73 14.67
N ASP A 135 -4.41 -5.77 15.00
CA ASP A 135 -4.11 -6.64 16.13
C ASP A 135 -2.72 -7.30 15.92
N PRO A 136 -1.78 -7.19 16.89
CA PRO A 136 -0.43 -7.74 16.76
C PRO A 136 -0.40 -9.27 16.63
N ARG A 137 -1.50 -9.97 16.98
CA ARG A 137 -1.66 -11.41 16.73
C ARG A 137 -1.81 -11.72 15.23
N ILE A 138 -2.23 -10.75 14.41
CA ILE A 138 -2.30 -10.88 12.95
C ILE A 138 -0.90 -10.68 12.35
N SER A 139 -0.18 -9.64 12.80
CA SER A 139 1.20 -9.37 12.41
C SER A 139 1.91 -8.59 13.53
N PRO A 140 3.11 -9.01 13.97
CA PRO A 140 3.91 -8.25 14.94
C PRO A 140 4.39 -6.90 14.38
N ARG A 141 4.34 -6.73 13.06
CA ARG A 141 4.49 -5.44 12.36
C ARG A 141 3.10 -4.94 12.01
N CYS A 142 2.44 -4.36 13.01
CA CYS A 142 1.00 -4.09 12.94
C CYS A 142 0.65 -2.70 12.42
N ILE A 143 1.63 -1.85 12.12
CA ILE A 143 1.37 -0.50 11.65
C ILE A 143 0.94 -0.51 10.19
N VAL A 144 -0.21 0.11 9.95
CA VAL A 144 -0.80 0.34 8.65
C VAL A 144 -0.58 1.79 8.25
N ILE A 145 -0.17 2.00 7.01
CA ILE A 145 -0.03 3.32 6.41
C ILE A 145 -0.92 3.36 5.17
N SER A 146 -1.77 4.38 5.03
CA SER A 146 -2.72 4.46 3.91
C SER A 146 -3.08 5.87 3.49
N ALA A 147 -3.52 6.00 2.24
CA ALA A 147 -4.15 7.19 1.72
C ALA A 147 -5.30 6.84 0.76
N PRO A 148 -6.38 7.65 0.72
CA PRO A 148 -7.47 7.46 -0.23
C PRO A 148 -7.03 7.80 -1.67
N PRO A 149 -7.83 7.41 -2.68
CA PRO A 149 -7.62 7.84 -4.06
C PRO A 149 -7.59 9.36 -4.18
N CYS A 150 -6.77 9.86 -5.09
CA CYS A 150 -6.53 11.28 -5.28
C CYS A 150 -7.62 11.83 -6.21
N GLY A 151 -8.77 12.19 -5.64
CA GLY A 151 -9.87 12.80 -6.37
C GLY A 151 -9.63 14.29 -6.62
N GLY A 152 -9.03 14.65 -7.75
CA GLY A 152 -9.07 16.03 -8.31
C GLY A 152 -8.26 17.11 -7.60
N GLU A 153 -7.99 16.98 -6.30
CA GLU A 153 -7.11 17.89 -5.57
C GLU A 153 -5.67 17.41 -5.78
N ARG A 154 -4.86 18.24 -6.45
CA ARG A 154 -3.40 18.07 -6.50
C ARG A 154 -2.95 17.78 -5.08
N TRP A 155 -2.01 16.84 -4.92
CA TRP A 155 -1.12 16.79 -3.76
C TRP A 155 -0.37 18.13 -3.71
N ALA A 156 -1.04 19.17 -3.22
CA ALA A 156 -0.52 20.52 -3.23
C ALA A 156 0.80 20.47 -2.49
N GLU A 157 1.85 20.78 -3.22
CA GLU A 157 3.18 21.04 -2.72
C GLU A 157 3.07 22.31 -1.87
N GLY A 158 2.56 22.18 -0.65
CA GLY A 158 2.09 23.35 0.11
C GLY A 158 1.46 23.06 1.46
N ASP A 159 0.91 21.86 1.73
CA ASP A 159 0.49 21.47 3.08
C ASP A 159 1.70 21.10 3.94
N ARG A 160 2.60 22.06 4.19
CA ARG A 160 3.25 22.08 5.49
C ARG A 160 2.12 22.46 6.45
N GLY A 161 1.85 21.59 7.42
CA GLY A 161 1.00 21.97 8.55
C GLY A 161 1.46 23.34 9.08
N PRO A 162 0.56 24.14 9.67
CA PRO A 162 0.89 25.48 10.12
C PRO A 162 2.21 25.40 10.88
N ASP A 163 3.24 26.08 10.35
CA ASP A 163 4.47 26.34 11.09
C ASP A 163 4.00 26.82 12.45
N GLU A 164 4.38 26.11 13.51
CA GLU A 164 4.29 26.63 14.86
C GLU A 164 5.28 27.79 14.94
N ASP A 165 4.88 28.92 14.36
CA ASP A 165 5.42 30.23 14.57
C ASP A 165 4.99 30.64 15.98
N LYS A 166 5.67 30.07 16.97
CA LYS A 166 5.55 30.42 18.38
C LYS A 166 6.93 30.41 19.03
N GLY A 167 7.55 31.59 19.00
CA GLY A 167 8.32 32.14 20.12
C GLY A 167 9.80 31.81 20.15
#